data_AF-A0A345PF07-F1
#
_entry.id   AF-A0A345PF07-F1
#
_cell.length_a   1.000
_cell.length_b   1.000
_cell.length_c   1.000
_cell.angle_alpha   90.00
_cell.angle_beta   90.00
_cell.angle_gamma   90.00
#
_symmetry.space_group_name_H-M   'P 1'
#
loop_
_entity.id
_entity.type
_entity.pdbx_description
1 polymer ?
#
loop_
_entity_poly.entity_id
_entity_poly.type
_entity_poly.pdbx_seq_one_letter_code
_entity_poly.pdbx_strand_id
1 'polypeptide(L)'
;MKTSRLFIVIFVGFLFLTACSDSTGGQAENEELDKLNERITQLEEEAETKDEEIAAKDTQITELEATIVNLEKQLENPQTVEEEVSVEVDKVVEEESADSKDSDEAASDEEQLRERADAVVDALGNKDFSSLANLVHPAKGVRFSPYIYVDVEEHLQFSAEQVGNFANDNETYTWGSVDGSGNPIEMTPSEYYNEFIFIRDFTKADEVTVNNIKTRGSMIVNVQEVYPDASFVSYYVEGTEQELDWADLILVFEKDQDNWYLVGLAVDRYTT
;
A
#
# COMPACT_ATOMS: atom_id res chain seq x y z
N MET A 1 -11.23 2.31 -26.35
CA MET A 1 -12.69 2.09 -26.34
C MET A 1 -13.30 3.13 -25.42
N LYS A 2 -14.20 3.99 -25.93
CA LYS A 2 -14.86 5.04 -25.15
C LYS A 2 -15.94 4.41 -24.26
N THR A 3 -15.71 4.32 -22.95
CA THR A 3 -16.77 3.93 -22.00
C THR A 3 -17.65 5.13 -21.71
N SER A 4 -18.75 5.22 -22.46
CA SER A 4 -19.86 6.14 -22.23
C SER A 4 -20.52 5.80 -20.89
N ARG A 5 -20.29 6.61 -19.84
CA ARG A 5 -20.99 6.45 -18.56
C ARG A 5 -22.32 7.20 -18.60
N LEU A 6 -23.38 6.40 -18.65
CA LEU A 6 -24.79 6.79 -18.63
C LEU A 6 -25.14 7.33 -17.23
N PHE A 7 -25.24 8.65 -17.08
CA PHE A 7 -25.78 9.26 -15.86
C PHE A 7 -27.29 9.01 -15.81
N ILE A 8 -27.72 8.09 -14.94
CA ILE A 8 -29.13 7.91 -14.58
C ILE A 8 -29.46 8.97 -13.54
N VAL A 9 -30.05 10.08 -13.98
CA VAL A 9 -30.66 11.09 -13.10
C VAL A 9 -32.03 10.56 -12.67
N ILE A 10 -32.14 10.10 -11.42
CA ILE A 10 -33.43 9.71 -10.82
C ILE A 10 -34.19 11.00 -10.46
N PHE A 11 -35.17 11.35 -11.29
CA PHE A 11 -36.07 12.46 -11.05
C PHE A 11 -37.15 12.05 -10.03
N VAL A 12 -36.94 12.33 -8.75
CA VAL A 12 -37.98 12.16 -7.72
C VAL A 12 -38.89 13.39 -7.77
N GLY A 13 -39.98 13.28 -8.54
CA GLY A 13 -41.04 14.28 -8.55
C GLY A 13 -41.85 14.22 -7.26
N PHE A 14 -41.65 15.18 -6.35
CA PHE A 14 -42.51 15.35 -5.18
C PHE A 14 -43.73 16.21 -5.55
N LEU A 15 -44.89 15.55 -5.53
CA LEU A 15 -46.22 16.13 -5.65
C LEU A 15 -46.50 17.05 -4.45
N PHE A 16 -46.70 18.34 -4.71
CA PHE A 16 -47.20 19.30 -3.74
C PHE A 16 -48.64 18.93 -3.34
N LEU A 17 -48.84 18.50 -2.10
CA LEU A 17 -50.13 18.56 -1.42
C LEU A 17 -50.00 19.41 -0.17
N THR A 18 -50.55 20.62 -0.27
CA THR A 18 -50.74 21.57 0.81
C THR A 18 -51.70 21.00 1.85
N ALA A 19 -51.26 20.87 3.10
CA ALA A 19 -52.12 20.74 4.26
C ALA A 19 -51.58 21.63 5.39
N CYS A 20 -52.40 22.57 5.85
CA CYS A 20 -52.08 23.52 6.92
C CYS A 20 -52.00 22.85 8.31
N SER A 21 -51.29 23.54 9.22
CA SER A 21 -51.44 23.51 10.69
C SER A 21 -50.56 22.52 11.46
N ASP A 22 -49.38 22.92 11.92
CA ASP A 22 -49.22 23.53 13.26
C ASP A 22 -47.83 24.18 13.43
N SER A 23 -47.83 25.34 14.06
CA SER A 23 -46.74 26.33 14.09
C SER A 23 -45.80 26.05 15.27
N THR A 24 -44.79 25.19 15.08
CA THR A 24 -43.49 25.24 15.80
C THR A 24 -42.43 24.23 15.29
N GLY A 25 -42.79 23.25 14.44
CA GLY A 25 -41.82 22.28 13.87
C GLY A 25 -41.17 22.71 12.55
N GLY A 26 -41.84 23.52 11.73
CA GLY A 26 -41.38 23.84 10.37
C GLY A 26 -40.21 24.83 10.25
N GLN A 27 -39.77 25.46 11.34
CA GLN A 27 -38.64 26.40 11.28
C GLN A 27 -37.28 25.69 11.43
N ALA A 28 -37.22 24.60 12.20
CA ALA A 28 -36.01 23.79 12.36
C ALA A 28 -35.76 22.88 11.13
N GLU A 29 -36.83 22.27 10.59
CA GLU A 29 -36.74 21.44 9.38
C GLU A 29 -36.28 22.25 8.15
N ASN A 30 -36.69 23.53 8.05
CA ASN A 30 -36.27 24.39 6.95
C ASN A 30 -34.79 24.82 7.07
N GLU A 31 -34.28 24.97 8.30
CA GLU A 31 -32.86 25.29 8.55
C GLU A 31 -31.94 24.09 8.29
N GLU A 32 -32.38 22.87 8.64
CA GLU A 32 -31.66 21.65 8.27
C GLU A 32 -31.67 21.41 6.76
N LEU A 33 -32.76 21.72 6.08
CA LEU A 33 -32.86 21.63 4.62
C LEU A 33 -31.91 22.61 3.93
N ASP A 34 -31.80 23.83 4.43
CA ASP A 34 -30.87 24.84 3.92
C ASP A 34 -29.40 24.41 4.09
N LYS A 35 -29.05 23.87 5.26
CA LYS A 35 -27.70 23.31 5.51
C LYS A 35 -27.38 22.13 4.60
N LEU A 36 -28.37 21.27 4.33
CA LEU A 36 -28.19 20.12 3.46
C LEU A 36 -27.98 20.55 2.00
N ASN A 37 -28.73 21.54 1.52
CA ASN A 37 -28.55 22.10 0.18
C ASN A 37 -27.17 22.75 0.01
N GLU A 38 -26.70 23.51 1.02
CA GLU A 38 -25.35 24.07 1.02
C GLU A 38 -24.28 22.97 0.98
N ARG A 39 -24.46 21.88 1.74
CA ARG A 39 -23.55 20.73 1.70
C ARG A 39 -23.56 20.03 0.34
N ILE A 40 -24.71 19.90 -0.30
CA ILE A 40 -24.82 19.31 -1.66
C ILE A 40 -24.03 20.18 -2.65
N THR A 41 -24.19 21.50 -2.62
CA THR A 41 -23.42 22.41 -3.49
C THR A 41 -21.92 22.29 -3.25
N GLN A 42 -21.46 22.23 -1.99
CA GLN A 42 -20.04 22.01 -1.68
C GLN A 42 -19.52 20.68 -2.23
N LEU A 43 -20.32 19.61 -2.14
CA LEU A 43 -19.93 18.30 -2.66
C LEU A 43 -19.91 18.27 -4.19
N GLU A 44 -20.81 18.99 -4.85
CA GLU A 44 -20.81 19.14 -6.30
C GLU A 44 -19.57 19.90 -6.79
N GLU A 45 -19.18 20.98 -6.11
CA GLU A 45 -17.93 21.70 -6.40
C GLU A 45 -16.69 20.83 -6.14
N GLU A 46 -16.66 20.08 -5.03
CA GLU A 46 -15.55 19.15 -4.73
C GLU A 46 -15.43 18.06 -5.81
N ALA A 47 -16.57 17.52 -6.28
CA ALA A 47 -16.56 16.53 -7.36
C ALA A 47 -16.01 17.11 -8.68
N GLU A 48 -16.38 18.35 -9.03
CA GLU A 48 -15.84 19.05 -10.22
C GLU A 48 -14.32 19.24 -10.10
N THR A 49 -13.81 19.65 -8.94
CA THR A 49 -12.35 19.80 -8.72
C THR A 49 -11.60 18.47 -8.83
N LYS A 50 -12.19 17.37 -8.34
CA LYS A 50 -11.60 16.03 -8.43
C LYS A 50 -11.61 15.52 -9.87
N ASP A 51 -12.67 15.80 -10.64
CA ASP A 51 -12.73 15.45 -12.06
C ASP A 51 -11.65 16.19 -12.86
N GLU A 52 -11.35 17.46 -12.54
CA GLU A 52 -10.24 18.20 -13.12
C GLU A 52 -8.87 17.59 -12.75
N GLU A 53 -8.69 17.18 -11.49
CA GLU A 53 -7.45 16.53 -11.04
C GLU A 53 -7.24 15.18 -11.74
N ILE A 54 -8.30 14.38 -11.89
CA ILE A 54 -8.25 13.10 -12.63
C ILE A 54 -7.86 13.35 -14.09
N ALA A 55 -8.47 14.35 -14.75
CA ALA A 55 -8.12 14.69 -16.14
C ALA A 55 -6.64 15.13 -16.29
N ALA A 56 -6.10 15.84 -15.29
CA ALA A 56 -4.69 16.22 -15.25
C ALA A 56 -3.77 15.01 -15.05
N LYS A 57 -4.14 14.05 -14.19
CA LYS A 57 -3.38 12.81 -14.00
C LYS A 57 -3.44 11.90 -15.23
N ASP A 58 -4.59 11.78 -15.90
CA ASP A 58 -4.73 11.00 -17.14
C ASP A 58 -3.82 11.53 -18.27
N THR A 59 -3.65 12.86 -18.33
CA THR A 59 -2.72 13.49 -19.27
C THR A 59 -1.28 13.10 -18.96
N GLN A 60 -0.87 13.13 -17.69
CA GLN A 60 0.47 12.72 -17.26
C GLN A 60 0.72 11.23 -17.53
N ILE A 61 -0.26 10.36 -17.28
CA ILE A 61 -0.17 8.92 -17.61
C ILE A 61 0.08 8.74 -19.11
N THR A 62 -0.66 9.44 -19.96
CA THR A 62 -0.49 9.36 -21.42
C THR A 62 0.92 9.78 -21.87
N GLU A 63 1.48 10.83 -21.25
CA GLU A 63 2.84 11.31 -21.55
C GLU A 63 3.92 10.31 -21.07
N LEU A 64 3.74 9.70 -19.91
CA LEU A 64 4.62 8.66 -19.38
C LEU A 64 4.56 7.39 -20.24
N GLU A 65 3.38 6.95 -20.64
CA GLU A 65 3.20 5.81 -21.56
C GLU A 65 3.93 6.04 -22.90
N ALA A 66 3.83 7.25 -23.46
CA ALA A 66 4.56 7.61 -24.68
C ALA A 66 6.09 7.58 -24.47
N THR A 67 6.55 7.96 -23.29
CA THR A 67 7.97 7.93 -22.92
C THR A 67 8.48 6.50 -22.79
N ILE A 68 7.72 5.62 -22.11
CA ILE A 68 8.05 4.20 -21.96
C ILE A 68 8.18 3.54 -23.33
N VAL A 69 7.21 3.74 -24.23
CA VAL A 69 7.26 3.18 -25.60
C VAL A 69 8.51 3.63 -26.36
N ASN A 70 8.94 4.89 -26.16
CA ASN A 70 10.15 5.39 -26.80
C ASN A 70 11.42 4.75 -26.21
N LEU A 71 11.47 4.57 -24.89
CA LEU A 71 12.59 3.90 -24.20
C LEU A 71 12.67 2.41 -24.57
N GLU A 72 11.55 1.70 -24.65
CA GLU A 72 11.49 0.31 -25.12
C GLU A 72 12.06 0.18 -26.54
N LYS A 73 11.70 1.11 -27.44
CA LYS A 73 12.24 1.15 -28.80
C LYS A 73 13.75 1.40 -28.84
N GLN A 74 14.31 2.12 -27.86
CA GLN A 74 15.76 2.31 -27.74
C GLN A 74 16.47 1.04 -27.26
N LEU A 75 15.81 0.23 -26.43
CA LEU A 75 16.35 -1.04 -25.92
C LEU A 75 16.27 -2.18 -26.96
N GLU A 76 15.32 -2.13 -27.91
CA GLU A 76 15.09 -3.21 -28.89
C GLU A 76 15.96 -3.13 -30.16
N ASN A 77 16.84 -2.13 -30.30
CA ASN A 77 17.70 -1.95 -31.48
C ASN A 77 19.21 -2.11 -31.18
N PRO A 78 19.72 -3.34 -31.00
CA PRO A 78 21.17 -3.58 -30.98
C PRO A 78 21.68 -3.57 -32.42
N GLN A 79 22.38 -2.50 -32.82
CA GLN A 79 23.04 -2.46 -34.13
C GLN A 79 24.03 -3.61 -34.29
N THR A 80 23.69 -4.60 -35.12
CA THR A 80 24.62 -5.38 -35.92
C THR A 80 25.22 -4.48 -37.00
N VAL A 81 26.51 -4.19 -36.92
CA VAL A 81 27.34 -3.86 -38.08
C VAL A 81 28.63 -4.66 -37.95
N GLU A 82 28.85 -5.55 -38.91
CA GLU A 82 30.10 -6.28 -39.14
C GLU A 82 31.24 -5.29 -39.40
N GLU A 83 32.42 -5.49 -38.82
CA GLU A 83 33.66 -5.60 -39.61
C GLU A 83 34.85 -6.08 -38.78
N GLU A 84 35.58 -7.03 -39.36
CA GLU A 84 36.93 -7.42 -38.96
C GLU A 84 37.97 -6.37 -39.39
N VAL A 85 38.96 -6.15 -38.52
CA VAL A 85 40.37 -5.77 -38.80
C VAL A 85 40.68 -4.31 -39.23
N SER A 86 41.27 -3.50 -38.33
CA SER A 86 42.73 -3.27 -38.18
C SER A 86 43.09 -2.00 -37.38
N VAL A 87 44.12 -2.17 -36.52
CA VAL A 87 45.12 -1.25 -35.92
C VAL A 87 45.21 0.15 -36.59
N GLU A 88 45.27 1.30 -35.90
CA GLU A 88 46.36 1.81 -35.04
C GLU A 88 45.96 3.11 -34.29
N VAL A 89 46.73 3.40 -33.24
CA VAL A 89 46.62 4.41 -32.18
C VAL A 89 46.68 5.87 -32.65
N ASP A 90 45.82 6.75 -32.11
CA ASP A 90 46.31 8.05 -31.58
C ASP A 90 45.33 8.74 -30.61
N LYS A 91 45.90 9.54 -29.71
CA LYS A 91 45.41 9.91 -28.38
C LYS A 91 45.15 11.41 -28.27
N VAL A 92 43.93 11.86 -27.90
CA VAL A 92 43.62 13.15 -27.21
C VAL A 92 42.25 13.01 -26.51
N VAL A 93 42.17 12.69 -25.20
CA VAL A 93 41.83 13.58 -24.05
C VAL A 93 40.70 14.62 -24.30
N GLU A 94 39.50 14.39 -23.77
CA GLU A 94 38.89 15.13 -22.64
C GLU A 94 37.45 14.66 -22.37
N GLU A 95 37.15 14.58 -21.08
CA GLU A 95 35.92 14.41 -20.30
C GLU A 95 34.55 14.34 -21.01
N GLU A 96 33.74 13.36 -20.62
CA GLU A 96 32.51 13.64 -19.85
C GLU A 96 32.09 12.40 -19.04
N SER A 97 32.27 12.54 -17.73
CA SER A 97 31.64 11.74 -16.69
C SER A 97 30.26 12.33 -16.38
N ALA A 98 29.20 11.53 -16.44
CA ALA A 98 28.03 11.61 -15.55
C ALA A 98 26.88 10.76 -16.12
N ASP A 99 26.90 9.44 -15.91
CA ASP A 99 25.67 8.64 -15.76
C ASP A 99 26.01 7.21 -15.29
N SER A 100 26.35 7.05 -14.01
CA SER A 100 26.50 5.70 -13.41
C SER A 100 26.27 5.66 -11.89
N LYS A 101 26.19 6.82 -11.22
CA LYS A 101 25.94 6.86 -9.78
C LYS A 101 24.50 6.52 -9.40
N ASP A 102 23.52 6.90 -10.22
CA ASP A 102 22.11 6.77 -9.87
C ASP A 102 21.64 5.30 -9.92
N SER A 103 22.17 4.51 -10.86
CA SER A 103 21.90 3.07 -10.94
C SER A 103 22.57 2.27 -9.82
N ASP A 104 23.76 2.68 -9.38
CA ASP A 104 24.50 1.99 -8.32
C ASP A 104 23.92 2.31 -6.93
N GLU A 105 23.46 3.54 -6.70
CA GLU A 105 22.79 3.94 -5.45
C GLU A 105 21.40 3.30 -5.32
N ALA A 106 20.59 3.29 -6.38
CA ALA A 106 19.27 2.63 -6.37
C ALA A 106 19.37 1.11 -6.15
N ALA A 107 20.33 0.45 -6.79
CA ALA A 107 20.57 -0.98 -6.57
C ALA A 107 21.04 -1.28 -5.13
N SER A 108 21.90 -0.43 -4.57
CA SER A 108 22.33 -0.52 -3.17
C SER A 108 21.18 -0.31 -2.18
N ASP A 109 20.27 0.63 -2.47
CA ASP A 109 19.12 0.91 -1.61
C ASP A 109 18.11 -0.24 -1.57
N GLU A 110 17.83 -0.85 -2.73
CA GLU A 110 16.97 -2.03 -2.81
C GLU A 110 17.59 -3.24 -2.07
N GLU A 111 18.91 -3.43 -2.18
CA GLU A 111 19.63 -4.48 -1.45
C GLU A 111 19.53 -4.27 0.08
N GLN A 112 19.73 -3.04 0.56
CA GLN A 112 19.59 -2.71 1.98
C GLN A 112 18.15 -2.87 2.49
N LEU A 113 17.17 -2.49 1.67
CA LEU A 113 15.75 -2.71 1.97
C LEU A 113 15.46 -4.21 2.10
N ARG A 114 15.98 -5.02 1.16
CA ARG A 114 15.82 -6.48 1.16
C ARG A 114 16.45 -7.10 2.40
N GLU A 115 17.67 -6.72 2.76
CA GLU A 115 18.36 -7.20 3.97
C GLU A 115 17.55 -6.87 5.23
N ARG A 116 17.00 -5.65 5.31
CA ARG A 116 16.15 -5.23 6.43
C ARG A 116 14.85 -6.02 6.49
N ALA A 117 14.24 -6.27 5.34
CA ALA A 117 13.05 -7.11 5.25
C ALA A 117 13.33 -8.55 5.68
N ASP A 118 14.46 -9.13 5.27
CA ASP A 118 14.83 -10.51 5.63
C ASP A 118 15.04 -10.61 7.15
N ALA A 119 15.68 -9.61 7.75
CA ALA A 119 15.82 -9.51 9.21
C ALA A 119 14.47 -9.45 9.95
N VAL A 120 13.46 -8.78 9.38
CA VAL A 120 12.09 -8.78 9.95
C VAL A 120 11.49 -10.17 9.88
N VAL A 121 11.58 -10.85 8.73
CA VAL A 121 11.05 -12.20 8.55
C VAL A 121 11.75 -13.22 9.46
N ASP A 122 13.06 -13.13 9.62
CA ASP A 122 13.82 -13.96 10.55
C ASP A 122 13.42 -13.71 12.01
N ALA A 123 13.26 -12.44 12.41
CA ALA A 123 12.80 -12.09 13.75
C ALA A 123 11.39 -12.64 14.01
N LEU A 124 10.48 -12.50 13.04
CA LEU A 124 9.15 -13.08 13.12
C LEU A 124 9.22 -14.61 13.18
N GLY A 125 10.01 -15.28 12.33
CA GLY A 125 10.13 -16.74 12.31
C GLY A 125 10.69 -17.34 13.60
N ASN A 126 11.56 -16.60 14.29
CA ASN A 126 12.11 -17.00 15.58
C ASN A 126 11.27 -16.53 16.79
N LYS A 127 10.15 -15.83 16.55
CA LYS A 127 9.35 -15.15 17.58
C LYS A 127 10.21 -14.22 18.47
N ASP A 128 11.23 -13.61 17.88
CA ASP A 128 12.17 -12.72 18.54
C ASP A 128 11.71 -11.26 18.42
N PHE A 129 10.77 -10.90 19.29
CA PHE A 129 10.25 -9.53 19.32
C PHE A 129 11.28 -8.48 19.77
N SER A 130 12.34 -8.89 20.47
CA SER A 130 13.45 -8.00 20.83
C SER A 130 14.26 -7.61 19.59
N SER A 131 14.53 -8.56 18.69
CA SER A 131 15.15 -8.27 17.40
C SER A 131 14.22 -7.46 16.49
N LEU A 132 12.93 -7.81 16.44
CA LEU A 132 11.93 -7.08 15.65
C LEU A 132 11.85 -5.60 16.07
N ALA A 133 11.89 -5.31 17.37
CA ALA A 133 11.86 -3.95 17.90
C ALA A 133 12.97 -3.05 17.35
N ASN A 134 14.16 -3.61 17.07
CA ASN A 134 15.29 -2.85 16.52
C ASN A 134 15.10 -2.45 15.04
N LEU A 135 14.10 -3.04 14.38
CA LEU A 135 13.75 -2.77 12.99
C LEU A 135 12.58 -1.79 12.88
N VAL A 136 11.87 -1.52 13.98
CA VAL A 136 10.71 -0.62 14.04
C VAL A 136 11.15 0.83 13.98
N HIS A 137 10.40 1.66 13.24
CA HIS A 137 10.68 3.10 13.17
C HIS A 137 10.60 3.75 14.57
N PRO A 138 11.66 4.45 15.04
CA PRO A 138 11.72 4.93 16.42
C PRO A 138 10.66 5.99 16.77
N ALA A 139 10.33 6.89 15.83
CA ALA A 139 9.30 7.91 16.02
C ALA A 139 7.89 7.44 15.63
N LYS A 140 7.74 6.72 14.51
CA LYS A 140 6.42 6.33 13.97
C LYS A 140 5.87 5.04 14.57
N GLY A 141 6.72 4.15 15.08
CA GLY A 141 6.30 2.79 15.45
C GLY A 141 5.92 1.95 14.23
N VAL A 142 5.26 0.82 14.46
CA VAL A 142 4.77 -0.10 13.43
C VAL A 142 3.29 -0.38 13.62
N ARG A 143 2.52 -0.30 12.52
CA ARG A 143 1.11 -0.68 12.48
C ARG A 143 0.95 -2.16 12.13
N PHE A 144 0.06 -2.85 12.84
CA PHE A 144 -0.30 -4.24 12.56
C PHE A 144 -1.70 -4.32 11.96
N SER A 145 -1.79 -4.70 10.70
CA SER A 145 -3.04 -4.93 9.99
C SER A 145 -3.32 -6.43 9.91
N PRO A 146 -4.46 -6.93 10.43
CA PRO A 146 -4.80 -8.36 10.38
C PRO A 146 -4.88 -8.92 8.97
N TYR A 147 -5.17 -8.06 7.99
CA TYR A 147 -5.32 -8.40 6.59
C TYR A 147 -4.61 -7.38 5.67
N ILE A 148 -4.64 -7.61 4.35
CA ILE A 148 -4.01 -6.73 3.35
C ILE A 148 -4.58 -5.31 3.30
N TYR A 149 -5.86 -5.14 3.66
CA TYR A 149 -6.45 -3.82 3.84
C TYR A 149 -5.91 -3.17 5.11
N VAL A 150 -5.44 -1.94 5.01
CA VAL A 150 -4.90 -1.16 6.13
C VAL A 150 -5.92 -0.12 6.57
N ASP A 151 -6.46 -0.28 7.77
CA ASP A 151 -7.31 0.70 8.43
C ASP A 151 -6.48 1.54 9.41
N VAL A 152 -6.26 2.81 9.11
CA VAL A 152 -5.42 3.68 9.94
C VAL A 152 -6.08 4.11 11.25
N GLU A 153 -7.41 4.00 11.35
CA GLU A 153 -8.18 4.39 12.53
C GLU A 153 -8.33 3.21 13.50
N GLU A 154 -8.57 2.01 12.98
CA GLU A 154 -8.85 0.81 13.78
C GLU A 154 -7.62 -0.08 14.02
N HIS A 155 -6.64 -0.12 13.10
CA HIS A 155 -5.48 -1.00 13.27
C HIS A 155 -4.44 -0.39 14.20
N LEU A 156 -3.96 -1.24 15.12
CA LEU A 156 -3.10 -0.80 16.21
C LEU A 156 -1.68 -0.50 15.73
N GLN A 157 -1.12 0.57 16.30
CA GLN A 157 0.26 0.98 16.10
C GLN A 157 1.02 0.92 17.42
N PHE A 158 2.19 0.30 17.40
CA PHE A 158 3.03 0.09 18.58
C PHE A 158 4.41 0.69 18.39
N SER A 159 4.97 1.25 19.46
CA SER A 159 6.37 1.70 19.47
C SER A 159 7.34 0.51 19.46
N ALA A 160 8.60 0.77 19.12
CA ALA A 160 9.67 -0.21 19.21
C ALA A 160 9.76 -0.83 20.62
N GLU A 161 9.62 -0.03 21.68
CA GLU A 161 9.64 -0.50 23.07
C GLU A 161 8.48 -1.46 23.37
N GLN A 162 7.27 -1.13 22.92
CA GLN A 162 6.09 -1.98 23.10
C GLN A 162 6.26 -3.31 22.36
N VAL A 163 6.68 -3.26 21.08
CA VAL A 163 6.96 -4.46 20.28
C VAL A 163 7.97 -5.36 20.99
N GLY A 164 9.07 -4.78 21.51
CA GLY A 164 10.09 -5.54 22.24
C GLY A 164 9.57 -6.31 23.45
N ASN A 165 8.43 -5.89 24.02
CA ASN A 165 7.81 -6.51 25.18
C ASN A 165 6.66 -7.50 24.83
N PHE A 166 6.30 -7.69 23.56
CA PHE A 166 5.16 -8.54 23.15
C PHE A 166 5.17 -9.98 23.69
N ALA A 167 6.35 -10.56 23.95
CA ALA A 167 6.46 -11.89 24.55
C ALA A 167 5.94 -11.95 25.99
N ASN A 168 6.02 -10.84 26.73
CA ASN A 168 5.63 -10.76 28.13
C ASN A 168 4.31 -10.02 28.33
N ASP A 169 3.79 -9.43 27.25
CA ASP A 169 2.54 -8.71 27.25
C ASP A 169 1.35 -9.68 27.19
N ASN A 170 0.53 -9.62 28.24
CA ASN A 170 -0.67 -10.44 28.38
C ASN A 170 -1.94 -9.58 28.35
N GLU A 171 -1.83 -8.30 27.99
CA GLU A 171 -2.99 -7.45 27.74
C GLU A 171 -3.69 -7.88 26.45
N THR A 172 -5.02 -7.91 26.48
CA THR A 172 -5.85 -8.17 25.30
C THR A 172 -6.14 -6.86 24.61
N TYR A 173 -5.84 -6.80 23.32
CA TYR A 173 -6.13 -5.65 22.46
C TYR A 173 -7.16 -6.01 21.40
N THR A 174 -7.87 -5.01 20.88
CA THR A 174 -8.73 -5.14 19.69
C THR A 174 -7.91 -4.75 18.46
N TRP A 175 -7.51 -5.73 17.66
CA TRP A 175 -6.60 -5.56 16.51
C TRP A 175 -7.29 -5.13 15.21
N GLY A 176 -8.60 -4.96 15.26
CA GLY A 176 -9.48 -4.76 14.10
C GLY A 176 -10.67 -5.72 14.17
N SER A 177 -11.21 -6.09 13.01
CA SER A 177 -12.38 -6.97 12.91
C SER A 177 -12.14 -8.12 11.93
N VAL A 178 -12.73 -9.29 12.22
CA VAL A 178 -12.68 -10.48 11.37
C VAL A 178 -13.45 -10.22 10.08
N ASP A 179 -12.80 -10.49 8.94
CA ASP A 179 -13.43 -10.33 7.63
C ASP A 179 -14.72 -11.17 7.50
N GLY A 180 -15.71 -10.61 6.79
CA GLY A 180 -17.03 -11.20 6.60
C GLY A 180 -17.97 -11.14 7.82
N SER A 181 -17.47 -11.44 9.03
CA SER A 181 -18.30 -11.43 10.25
C SER A 181 -18.38 -10.07 10.94
N GLY A 182 -17.33 -9.25 10.83
CA GLY A 182 -17.21 -7.96 11.52
C GLY A 182 -17.01 -8.07 13.03
N ASN A 183 -16.79 -9.27 13.57
CA ASN A 183 -16.51 -9.45 15.00
C ASN A 183 -15.13 -8.89 15.36
N PRO A 184 -14.96 -8.27 16.55
CA PRO A 184 -13.66 -7.74 16.96
C PRO A 184 -12.62 -8.85 17.12
N ILE A 185 -11.39 -8.57 16.71
CA ILE A 185 -10.23 -9.44 16.91
C ILE A 185 -9.60 -9.10 18.27
N GLU A 186 -10.08 -9.74 19.33
CA GLU A 186 -9.60 -9.52 20.70
C GLU A 186 -8.54 -10.55 21.08
N MET A 187 -7.26 -10.15 21.10
CA MET A 187 -6.13 -11.06 21.32
C MET A 187 -4.98 -10.39 22.08
N THR A 188 -4.20 -11.18 22.81
CA THR A 188 -2.86 -10.73 23.26
C THR A 188 -1.89 -10.66 22.06
N PRO A 189 -0.78 -9.92 22.15
CA PRO A 189 0.19 -9.86 21.05
C PRO A 189 0.73 -11.24 20.63
N SER A 190 0.95 -12.13 21.60
CA SER A 190 1.42 -13.49 21.34
C SER A 190 0.39 -14.38 20.64
N GLU A 191 -0.91 -14.19 20.90
CA GLU A 191 -2.00 -14.89 20.22
C GLU A 191 -2.18 -14.35 18.80
N TYR A 192 -2.27 -13.03 18.67
CA TYR A 192 -2.39 -12.35 17.38
C TYR A 192 -1.25 -12.70 16.43
N TYR A 193 0.00 -12.74 16.94
CA TYR A 193 1.15 -13.18 16.17
C TYR A 193 0.97 -14.59 15.58
N ASN A 194 0.45 -15.56 16.34
CA ASN A 194 0.30 -16.93 15.80
C ASN A 194 -0.86 -17.03 14.80
N GLU A 195 -1.93 -16.26 15.01
CA GLU A 195 -3.19 -16.41 14.24
C GLU A 195 -3.23 -15.57 12.96
N PHE A 196 -2.58 -14.39 12.97
CA PHE A 196 -2.65 -13.42 11.87
C PHE A 196 -1.30 -13.14 11.22
N ILE A 197 -0.20 -13.17 11.97
CA ILE A 197 1.12 -12.75 11.45
C ILE A 197 1.92 -13.93 10.93
N PHE A 198 2.18 -14.94 11.77
CA PHE A 198 3.02 -16.09 11.43
C PHE A 198 2.17 -17.33 11.11
N ILE A 199 1.26 -17.15 10.15
CA ILE A 199 0.35 -18.22 9.68
C ILE A 199 1.05 -19.21 8.74
N ARG A 200 2.21 -18.83 8.22
CA ARG A 200 3.12 -19.62 7.39
C ARG A 200 4.56 -19.32 7.76
N ASP A 201 5.46 -20.22 7.36
CA ASP A 201 6.89 -20.01 7.50
C ASP A 201 7.42 -19.14 6.36
N PHE A 202 7.29 -17.82 6.50
CA PHE A 202 7.72 -16.84 5.50
C PHE A 202 9.25 -16.83 5.26
N THR A 203 10.04 -17.48 6.12
CA THR A 203 11.49 -17.70 5.86
C THR A 203 11.72 -18.65 4.67
N LYS A 204 10.68 -19.35 4.23
CA LYS A 204 10.66 -20.26 3.09
C LYS A 204 9.76 -19.76 1.95
N ALA A 205 9.61 -18.45 1.80
CA ALA A 205 8.79 -17.86 0.75
C ALA A 205 9.15 -18.40 -0.64
N ASP A 206 8.13 -18.77 -1.41
CA ASP A 206 8.24 -19.24 -2.79
C ASP A 206 8.48 -18.06 -3.75
N GLU A 207 7.95 -16.89 -3.38
CA GLU A 207 8.17 -15.64 -4.11
C GLU A 207 8.38 -14.48 -3.14
N VAL A 208 9.35 -13.63 -3.47
CA VAL A 208 9.54 -12.34 -2.80
C VAL A 208 9.50 -11.23 -3.83
N THR A 209 8.68 -10.20 -3.58
CA THR A 209 8.59 -9.02 -4.45
C THR A 209 9.01 -7.76 -3.70
N VAL A 210 9.59 -6.81 -4.42
CA VAL A 210 9.94 -5.48 -3.92
C VAL A 210 9.18 -4.43 -4.72
N ASN A 211 8.52 -3.50 -4.03
CA ASN A 211 7.72 -2.42 -4.59
C ASN A 211 6.66 -2.85 -5.62
N ASN A 212 6.25 -4.12 -5.58
CA ASN A 212 5.26 -4.72 -6.47
C ASN A 212 4.40 -5.71 -5.69
N ILE A 213 3.35 -5.20 -5.05
CA ILE A 213 2.42 -6.03 -4.27
C ILE A 213 1.42 -6.67 -5.23
N LYS A 214 1.44 -8.00 -5.29
CA LYS A 214 0.52 -8.76 -6.13
C LYS A 214 -0.74 -9.11 -5.34
N THR A 215 -1.88 -8.58 -5.77
CA THR A 215 -3.18 -8.95 -5.21
C THR A 215 -3.52 -10.39 -5.61
N ARG A 216 -3.73 -11.25 -4.61
CA ARG A 216 -4.15 -12.65 -4.81
C ARG A 216 -5.51 -12.93 -4.17
N GLY A 217 -5.81 -12.25 -3.07
CA GLY A 217 -7.10 -12.31 -2.42
C GLY A 217 -8.17 -11.45 -3.08
N SER A 218 -9.36 -11.46 -2.48
CA SER A 218 -10.49 -10.61 -2.88
C SER A 218 -10.53 -9.26 -2.16
N MET A 219 -9.65 -9.06 -1.17
CA MET A 219 -9.60 -7.83 -0.39
C MET A 219 -9.02 -6.66 -1.18
N ILE A 220 -9.48 -5.46 -0.86
CA ILE A 220 -8.96 -4.22 -1.42
C ILE A 220 -7.54 -4.00 -0.87
N VAL A 221 -6.60 -3.74 -1.77
CA VAL A 221 -5.22 -3.39 -1.43
C VAL A 221 -5.08 -1.88 -1.45
N ASN A 222 -4.94 -1.25 -0.28
CA ASN A 222 -4.80 0.20 -0.13
C ASN A 222 -3.45 0.63 0.47
N VAL A 223 -2.51 -0.31 0.65
CA VAL A 223 -1.26 -0.04 1.37
C VAL A 223 -0.40 1.05 0.71
N GLN A 224 -0.42 1.17 -0.63
CA GLN A 224 0.24 2.27 -1.34
C GLN A 224 -0.45 3.62 -1.14
N GLU A 225 -1.77 3.63 -0.98
CA GLU A 225 -2.53 4.86 -0.68
C GLU A 225 -2.28 5.34 0.75
N VAL A 226 -2.17 4.39 1.69
CA VAL A 226 -1.89 4.69 3.11
C VAL A 226 -0.44 5.12 3.33
N TYR A 227 0.49 4.55 2.56
CA TYR A 227 1.93 4.83 2.67
C TYR A 227 2.52 5.26 1.31
N PRO A 228 2.25 6.50 0.85
CA PRO A 228 2.62 6.95 -0.50
C PRO A 228 4.13 7.06 -0.71
N ASP A 229 4.89 7.28 0.36
CA ASP A 229 6.36 7.47 0.32
C ASP A 229 7.13 6.23 0.80
N ALA A 230 6.44 5.11 1.08
CA ALA A 230 7.06 3.90 1.59
C ALA A 230 7.52 2.97 0.48
N SER A 231 8.45 2.08 0.82
CA SER A 231 8.81 0.91 0.04
C SER A 231 8.23 -0.36 0.65
N PHE A 232 7.97 -1.35 -0.20
CA PHE A 232 7.25 -2.57 0.17
C PHE A 232 8.07 -3.80 -0.15
N VAL A 233 8.07 -4.78 0.74
CA VAL A 233 8.60 -6.13 0.46
C VAL A 233 7.53 -7.14 0.84
N SER A 234 7.16 -8.02 -0.08
CA SER A 234 6.16 -9.06 0.16
C SER A 234 6.78 -10.46 0.10
N TYR A 235 6.33 -11.36 0.97
CA TYR A 235 6.80 -12.73 1.08
C TYR A 235 5.62 -13.68 0.93
N TYR A 236 5.52 -14.25 -0.26
CA TYR A 236 4.44 -15.16 -0.61
C TYR A 236 4.86 -16.61 -0.39
N VAL A 237 3.99 -17.36 0.29
CA VAL A 237 4.10 -18.81 0.48
C VAL A 237 2.87 -19.45 -0.17
N GLU A 238 3.11 -20.40 -1.07
CA GLU A 238 2.06 -21.13 -1.76
C GLU A 238 1.21 -21.97 -0.80
N GLY A 239 -0.07 -22.11 -1.16
CA GLY A 239 -0.99 -23.04 -0.51
C GLY A 239 -0.54 -24.49 -0.70
N THR A 240 -1.05 -25.38 0.15
CA THR A 240 -0.81 -26.82 -0.07
C THR A 240 -1.70 -27.36 -1.20
N GLU A 241 -1.34 -28.49 -1.82
CA GLU A 241 -2.21 -29.06 -2.88
C GLU A 241 -3.63 -29.43 -2.38
N GLN A 242 -3.80 -29.60 -1.08
CA GLN A 242 -5.04 -30.07 -0.44
C GLN A 242 -5.88 -28.92 0.11
N GLU A 243 -5.25 -27.81 0.48
CA GLU A 243 -5.89 -26.64 1.09
C GLU A 243 -5.48 -25.40 0.30
N LEU A 244 -6.42 -24.51 -0.03
CA LEU A 244 -6.10 -23.25 -0.73
C LEU A 244 -5.48 -22.21 0.21
N ASP A 245 -4.63 -22.62 1.15
CA ASP A 245 -4.19 -21.85 2.33
C ASP A 245 -2.95 -20.97 2.10
N TRP A 246 -2.81 -20.36 0.93
CA TRP A 246 -1.70 -19.46 0.62
C TRP A 246 -1.70 -18.21 1.52
N ALA A 247 -0.52 -17.60 1.69
CA ALA A 247 -0.35 -16.35 2.45
C ALA A 247 0.73 -15.46 1.83
N ASP A 248 0.58 -14.14 1.97
CA ASP A 248 1.56 -13.13 1.57
C ASP A 248 1.77 -12.14 2.72
N LEU A 249 2.97 -12.14 3.31
CA LEU A 249 3.35 -11.19 4.34
C LEU A 249 3.89 -9.92 3.68
N ILE A 250 3.21 -8.80 3.86
CA ILE A 250 3.58 -7.50 3.30
C ILE A 250 4.20 -6.64 4.40
N LEU A 251 5.44 -6.24 4.17
CA LEU A 251 6.20 -5.37 5.05
C LEU A 251 6.31 -3.98 4.41
N VAL A 252 6.03 -2.95 5.21
CA VAL A 252 6.06 -1.55 4.80
C VAL A 252 7.24 -0.86 5.48
N PHE A 253 8.12 -0.26 4.67
CA PHE A 253 9.32 0.40 5.12
C PHE A 253 9.34 1.87 4.72
N GLU A 254 9.81 2.71 5.62
CA GLU A 254 10.20 4.07 5.29
C GLU A 254 11.68 4.27 5.61
N LYS A 255 12.33 5.12 4.81
CA LYS A 255 13.72 5.47 4.98
C LYS A 255 13.81 6.68 5.92
N ASP A 256 14.57 6.55 7.01
CA ASP A 256 14.99 7.67 7.84
C ASP A 256 16.52 7.72 7.83
N GLN A 257 17.05 8.81 7.28
CA GLN A 257 18.47 8.95 6.93
C GLN A 257 18.93 7.82 5.98
N ASP A 258 19.93 7.04 6.38
CA ASP A 258 20.48 5.93 5.60
C ASP A 258 19.97 4.56 6.08
N ASN A 259 18.84 4.51 6.80
CA ASN A 259 18.29 3.25 7.33
C ASN A 259 16.82 3.07 6.97
N TRP A 260 16.46 1.84 6.59
CA TRP A 260 15.08 1.41 6.43
C TRP A 260 14.49 0.94 7.75
N TYR A 261 13.31 1.46 8.06
CA TYR A 261 12.56 1.10 9.26
C TYR A 261 11.17 0.58 8.93
N LEU A 262 10.76 -0.47 9.64
CA LEU A 262 9.43 -1.05 9.56
C LEU A 262 8.42 -0.08 10.17
N VAL A 263 7.41 0.31 9.38
CA VAL A 263 6.30 1.17 9.80
C VAL A 263 4.93 0.49 9.70
N GLY A 264 4.83 -0.62 8.96
CA GLY A 264 3.60 -1.36 8.80
C GLY A 264 3.83 -2.82 8.46
N LEU A 265 2.90 -3.67 8.89
CA LEU A 265 2.81 -5.08 8.56
C LEU A 265 1.36 -5.41 8.21
N ALA A 266 1.16 -6.08 7.09
CA ALA A 266 -0.14 -6.61 6.66
C ALA A 266 0.03 -8.05 6.13
N VAL A 267 -1.04 -8.85 6.17
CA VAL A 267 -1.03 -10.22 5.62
C VAL A 267 -2.18 -10.38 4.63
N ASP A 268 -1.88 -10.67 3.36
CA ASP A 268 -2.89 -11.24 2.47
C ASP A 268 -2.97 -12.74 2.71
N ARG A 269 -4.17 -13.28 2.71
CA ARG A 269 -4.37 -14.70 2.91
C ARG A 269 -5.62 -15.16 2.21
N TYR A 270 -5.63 -16.45 1.88
CA TYR A 270 -6.87 -17.06 1.47
C TYR A 270 -7.88 -17.07 2.62
N THR A 271 -9.07 -16.53 2.34
CA THR A 271 -10.27 -16.63 3.18
C THR A 271 -11.35 -17.33 2.36
N THR A 272 -12.13 -18.19 3.02
CA THR A 272 -13.24 -18.97 2.40
C THR A 272 -14.58 -18.27 2.55
#